data_AF-A0A950BE46-F1
#
_entry.id   AF-A0A950BE46-F1
#
_cell.length_a   1.000
_cell.length_b   1.000
_cell.length_c   1.000
_cell.angle_alpha   90.00
_cell.angle_beta   90.00
_cell.angle_gamma   90.00
#
_symmetry.space_group_name_H-M   'P 1'
#
loop_
_entity.id
_entity.type
_entity.pdbx_description
1 polymer ?
#
loop_
_entity_poly.entity_id
_entity_poly.type
_entity_poly.pdbx_seq_one_letter_code
_entity_poly.pdbx_strand_id
1 'polypeptide(L)'
;ARPTALFCSNDLLAMVVMRGLRRARLRVPQDMSILGFDGLAMSELLAPPLASIGTPNREIGRQAWQRLMARIGGQQAGPLAHTLTHTLRMGGTIAAIAHGRAAHAMLVAHANGLAGRDLEPGDAPS
;
A
#
# COMPACT_ATOMS: atom_id res chain seq x y z
N ALA A 1 -14.27 -9.31 -1.21
CA ALA A 1 -12.95 -9.60 -0.60
C ALA A 1 -12.48 -8.38 0.18
N ARG A 2 -11.75 -8.55 1.28
CA ARG A 2 -11.19 -7.43 2.05
C ARG A 2 -9.87 -6.97 1.41
N PRO A 3 -9.62 -5.65 1.23
CA PRO A 3 -8.36 -5.16 0.68
C PRO A 3 -7.18 -5.41 1.65
N THR A 4 -5.98 -5.55 1.09
CA THR A 4 -4.70 -5.75 1.82
C THR A 4 -3.77 -4.54 1.74
N ALA A 5 -4.10 -3.55 0.90
CA ALA A 5 -3.36 -2.30 0.78
C ALA A 5 -4.28 -1.12 0.47
N LEU A 6 -3.88 0.08 0.88
CA LEU A 6 -4.55 1.34 0.60
C LEU A 6 -3.57 2.37 0.01
N PHE A 7 -3.99 2.99 -1.09
CA PHE A 7 -3.35 4.18 -1.65
C PHE A 7 -4.12 5.40 -1.17
N CYS A 8 -3.47 6.22 -0.34
CA CYS A 8 -4.06 7.44 0.18
C CYS A 8 -3.72 8.61 -0.73
N SER A 9 -4.67 9.53 -0.94
CA SER A 9 -4.49 10.70 -1.79
C SER A 9 -3.48 11.72 -1.25
N ASN A 10 -3.17 11.66 0.05
CA ASN A 10 -2.11 12.43 0.71
C ASN A 10 -1.67 11.76 2.02
N ASP A 11 -0.53 12.24 2.55
CA ASP A 11 0.07 11.75 3.79
C ASP A 11 -0.81 12.03 5.01
N LEU A 12 -1.56 13.14 5.02
CA LEU A 12 -2.49 13.47 6.11
C LEU A 12 -3.62 12.43 6.22
N LEU A 13 -4.21 12.05 5.09
CA LEU A 13 -5.23 11.01 5.01
C LEU A 13 -4.63 9.66 5.42
N ALA A 14 -3.42 9.33 4.95
CA ALA A 14 -2.73 8.11 5.34
C ALA A 14 -2.55 8.02 6.87
N MET A 15 -2.18 9.12 7.54
CA MET A 15 -2.08 9.18 9.00
C MET A 15 -3.42 8.93 9.70
N VAL A 16 -4.52 9.52 9.21
CA VAL A 16 -5.85 9.30 9.77
C VAL A 16 -6.30 7.84 9.57
N VAL A 17 -6.00 7.26 8.40
CA VAL A 17 -6.26 5.84 8.11
C VAL A 17 -5.46 4.95 9.06
N MET A 18 -4.16 5.18 9.24
CA MET A 18 -3.33 4.44 10.20
C MET A 18 -3.92 4.49 11.62
N ARG A 19 -4.40 5.66 12.05
CA ARG A 19 -5.08 5.80 13.35
C ARG A 19 -6.37 4.98 13.40
N GLY A 20 -7.17 4.98 12.34
CA GLY A 20 -8.40 4.20 12.22
C GLY A 20 -8.13 2.69 12.30
N LEU A 21 -7.16 2.19 11.55
CA LEU A 21 -6.73 0.79 11.57
C LEU A 21 -6.27 0.37 12.96
N ARG A 22 -5.47 1.21 13.63
CA ARG A 22 -5.04 0.94 15.00
C ARG A 22 -6.23 0.80 15.97
N ARG A 23 -7.25 1.66 15.84
CA ARG A 23 -8.49 1.56 16.64
C ARG A 23 -9.27 0.28 16.33
N ALA A 24 -9.23 -0.16 15.08
CA ALA A 24 -9.80 -1.44 14.64
C ALA A 24 -8.91 -2.66 14.95
N ARG A 25 -7.80 -2.48 15.69
CA ARG A 25 -6.82 -3.52 16.03
C ARG A 25 -6.17 -4.19 14.81
N LEU A 26 -6.05 -3.45 13.70
CA LEU A 26 -5.35 -3.87 12.49
C LEU A 26 -3.94 -3.27 12.48
N ARG A 27 -2.96 -4.09 12.14
CA ARG A 27 -1.55 -3.73 12.09
C ARG A 27 -1.15 -3.27 10.71
N VAL A 28 -0.32 -2.25 10.68
CA VAL A 28 0.34 -1.74 9.47
C VAL A 28 1.83 -2.07 9.63
N PRO A 29 2.47 -2.77 8.68
CA PRO A 29 1.96 -3.18 7.37
C PRO A 29 1.30 -4.57 7.32
N GLN A 30 1.24 -5.32 8.42
CA GLN A 30 0.96 -6.77 8.39
C GLN A 30 -0.46 -7.14 7.94
N ASP A 31 -1.47 -6.41 8.40
CA ASP A 31 -2.88 -6.67 8.07
C ASP A 31 -3.39 -5.71 6.98
N MET A 32 -2.69 -4.60 6.76
CA MET A 32 -2.96 -3.60 5.73
C MET A 32 -1.70 -2.79 5.44
N SER A 33 -1.25 -2.79 4.18
CA SER A 33 -0.22 -1.85 3.72
C SER A 33 -0.80 -0.48 3.40
N ILE A 34 -0.03 0.59 3.62
CA ILE A 34 -0.45 1.97 3.34
C ILE A 34 0.65 2.68 2.57
N LEU A 35 0.26 3.32 1.46
CA LEU A 35 1.07 4.31 0.75
C LEU A 35 0.41 5.69 0.84
N GLY A 36 1.18 6.70 1.21
CA GLY A 36 0.80 8.11 1.18
C GLY A 36 1.19 8.83 -0.11
N PHE A 37 0.98 10.13 -0.11
CA PHE A 37 1.30 11.04 -1.21
C PHE A 37 1.64 12.42 -0.63
N ASP A 38 2.53 13.18 -1.27
CA ASP A 38 3.15 14.46 -0.86
C ASP A 38 4.61 14.28 -0.41
N GLY A 39 4.89 13.26 0.40
CA GLY A 39 6.22 13.00 0.95
C GLY A 39 6.62 13.99 2.05
N LEU A 40 5.70 14.29 2.96
CA LEU A 40 5.92 15.19 4.09
C LEU A 40 7.08 14.70 4.97
N ALA A 41 7.93 15.62 5.45
CA ALA A 41 9.04 15.26 6.34
C ALA A 41 8.57 14.58 7.63
N MET A 42 7.40 14.99 8.15
CA MET A 42 6.77 14.39 9.34
C MET A 42 6.45 12.90 9.17
N SER A 43 6.30 12.41 7.93
CA SER A 43 6.02 11.00 7.62
C SER A 43 7.10 10.05 8.17
N GLU A 44 8.34 10.52 8.34
CA GLU A 44 9.45 9.76 8.93
C GLU A 44 9.33 9.60 10.45
N LEU A 45 8.56 10.48 11.12
CA LEU A 45 8.37 10.48 12.57
C LEU A 45 7.22 9.57 13.03
N LEU A 46 6.53 8.93 12.08
CA LEU A 46 5.44 8.00 12.36
C LEU A 46 5.99 6.62 12.77
N ALA A 47 5.16 5.86 13.49
CA ALA A 47 5.48 4.49 13.90
C ALA A 47 4.39 3.52 13.38
N PRO A 48 4.67 2.75 12.30
CA PRO A 48 5.89 2.77 11.47
C PRO A 48 5.98 4.02 10.56
N PRO A 49 7.18 4.37 10.04
CA PRO A 49 7.33 5.49 9.10
C PRO A 49 6.49 5.31 7.85
N LEU A 50 5.84 6.37 7.37
CA LEU A 50 4.96 6.30 6.21
C LEU A 50 5.78 6.29 4.90
N ALA A 51 5.51 5.30 4.06
CA ALA A 51 5.98 5.27 2.68
C ALA A 51 5.06 6.19 1.86
N SER A 52 5.62 7.00 0.97
CA SER A 52 4.87 8.05 0.30
C SER A 52 5.46 8.42 -1.06
N ILE A 53 4.59 8.78 -2.00
CA ILE A 53 5.03 9.42 -3.25
C ILE A 53 5.39 10.87 -2.95
N GLY A 54 6.67 11.20 -3.09
CA GLY A 54 7.19 12.55 -2.93
C GLY A 54 6.94 13.41 -4.15
N THR A 55 6.24 14.52 -3.96
CA THR A 55 5.95 15.49 -5.01
C THR A 55 7.09 16.53 -5.09
N PRO A 56 7.64 16.86 -6.27
CA PRO A 56 8.73 17.82 -6.41
C PRO A 56 8.22 19.28 -6.30
N ASN A 57 7.62 19.64 -5.16
CA ASN A 57 6.87 20.89 -4.94
C ASN A 57 7.70 22.15 -5.25
N ARG A 58 9.00 22.15 -4.90
CA ARG A 58 9.89 23.28 -5.21
C ARG A 58 10.05 23.49 -6.71
N GLU A 59 10.17 22.40 -7.46
CA GLU A 59 10.32 22.43 -8.91
C GLU A 59 9.00 22.81 -9.59
N ILE A 60 7.86 22.31 -9.09
CA ILE A 60 6.53 22.76 -9.53
C ILE A 60 6.40 24.27 -9.39
N GLY A 61 6.73 24.82 -8.21
CA GLY A 61 6.68 26.26 -7.96
C GLY A 61 7.60 27.06 -8.89
N ARG A 62 8.83 26.57 -9.12
CA ARG A 62 9.78 27.20 -10.04
C ARG A 62 9.25 27.25 -11.47
N GLN A 63 8.73 26.13 -11.98
CA GLN A 63 8.17 26.03 -13.33
C GLN A 63 6.91 26.89 -13.48
N ALA A 64 6.04 26.90 -12.46
CA ALA A 64 4.83 27.73 -12.44
C ALA A 64 5.19 29.22 -12.50
N TRP A 65 6.16 29.67 -11.71
CA TRP A 65 6.67 31.04 -11.73
C TRP A 65 7.24 31.43 -13.09
N GLN A 66 8.11 30.60 -13.66
CA GLN A 66 8.70 30.84 -14.99
C GLN A 66 7.61 30.97 -16.07
N ARG A 67 6.61 30.09 -16.06
CA ARG A 67 5.47 30.15 -16.99
C ARG A 67 4.63 31.42 -16.80
N LEU A 68 4.39 31.83 -15.56
CA LEU A 68 3.66 33.06 -15.28
C LEU A 68 4.39 34.29 -15.82
N MET A 69 5.70 34.40 -15.55
CA MET A 69 6.52 35.52 -16.04
C MET A 69 6.61 35.55 -17.57
N ALA A 70 6.77 34.40 -18.22
CA ALA A 70 6.74 34.30 -19.68
C ALA A 70 5.42 34.84 -20.26
N ARG A 71 4.27 34.45 -19.68
CA ARG A 71 2.95 34.92 -20.12
C ARG A 71 2.76 36.43 -19.90
N ILE A 72 3.21 36.97 -18.77
CA ILE A 72 3.15 38.42 -18.51
C ILE A 72 4.02 39.18 -19.53
N GLY A 73 5.17 38.61 -19.92
CA GLY A 73 6.06 39.16 -20.95
C GLY A 73 5.56 38.96 -22.40
N GLY A 74 4.32 38.50 -22.62
CA GLY A 74 3.75 38.32 -23.95
C GLY A 74 4.25 37.09 -24.71
N GLN A 75 4.97 36.17 -24.06
CA GLN A 75 5.39 34.94 -24.69
C GLN A 75 4.20 33.99 -24.84
N GLN A 76 4.18 33.25 -25.96
CA GLN A 76 3.14 32.27 -26.25
C GLN A 76 3.13 31.16 -25.19
N ALA A 77 1.93 30.65 -24.89
CA ALA A 77 1.77 29.58 -23.92
C ALA A 77 2.48 28.31 -24.43
N GLY A 78 3.41 27.79 -23.62
CA GLY A 78 3.98 26.46 -23.83
C GLY A 78 2.95 25.34 -23.59
N PRO A 79 3.39 24.07 -23.56
CA PRO A 79 2.50 22.92 -23.37
C PRO A 79 1.62 23.05 -22.12
N LEU A 80 0.32 22.75 -22.30
CA LEU A 80 -0.70 22.82 -21.24
C LEU A 80 -0.33 21.96 -20.02
N ALA A 81 0.36 20.85 -20.24
CA ALA A 81 0.85 19.96 -19.19
C ALA A 81 2.38 19.81 -19.28
N HIS A 82 3.03 19.80 -18.13
CA HIS A 82 4.42 19.38 -17.99
C HIS A 82 4.55 18.51 -16.76
N THR A 83 4.94 17.26 -16.96
CA THR A 83 5.06 16.26 -15.91
C THR A 83 6.46 16.31 -15.34
N LEU A 84 6.54 16.47 -14.02
CA LEU A 84 7.80 16.44 -13.28
C LEU A 84 7.97 15.06 -12.63
N THR A 85 9.21 14.60 -12.54
CA THR A 85 9.55 13.32 -11.92
C THR A 85 9.25 13.37 -10.42
N HIS A 86 8.40 12.45 -9.97
CA HIS A 86 8.14 12.20 -8.55
C HIS A 86 9.15 11.20 -7.98
N THR A 87 9.22 11.10 -6.66
CA THR A 87 10.03 10.09 -5.99
C THR A 87 9.17 9.15 -5.16
N LEU A 88 9.66 7.95 -4.90
CA LEU A 88 9.11 7.08 -3.86
C LEU A 88 9.96 7.23 -2.61
N ARG A 89 9.39 7.80 -1.55
CA ARG A 89 10.01 7.84 -0.23
C ARG A 89 9.64 6.55 0.49
N MET A 90 10.64 5.71 0.75
CA MET A 90 10.44 4.46 1.46
C MET A 90 10.08 4.69 2.93
N GLY A 91 9.23 3.82 3.47
CA GLY A 91 8.84 3.78 4.88
C GLY A 91 8.58 2.34 5.32
N GLY A 92 8.11 2.16 6.56
CA GLY A 92 7.77 0.85 7.14
C GLY A 92 6.32 0.42 6.97
N THR A 93 5.52 1.17 6.21
CA THR A 93 4.05 0.99 6.08
C THR A 93 3.62 0.12 4.90
N ILE A 94 4.56 -0.33 4.06
CA ILE A 94 4.29 -1.22 2.93
C ILE A 94 5.03 -2.54 3.13
N ALA A 95 4.35 -3.64 2.85
CA ALA A 95 4.95 -4.97 2.80
C ALA A 95 4.47 -5.73 1.57
N ALA A 96 5.27 -6.72 1.15
CA ALA A 96 4.84 -7.66 0.14
C ALA A 96 3.58 -8.39 0.60
N ILE A 97 2.64 -8.63 -0.31
CA ILE A 97 1.49 -9.49 -0.02
C ILE A 97 2.04 -10.89 0.21
N ALA A 98 1.94 -11.38 1.45
CA ALA A 98 2.14 -12.79 1.75
C ALA A 98 1.00 -13.59 1.11
N HIS A 99 1.10 -13.87 -0.20
CA HIS A 99 0.16 -14.74 -0.87
C HIS A 99 0.31 -16.15 -0.31
N GLY A 100 -0.65 -16.57 0.51
CA GLY A 100 -1.32 -17.86 0.31
C GLY A 100 -0.53 -19.16 0.52
N ARG A 101 0.62 -19.20 1.20
CA ARG A 101 1.12 -20.51 1.71
C ARG A 101 0.23 -21.07 2.82
N ALA A 102 -0.46 -20.23 3.58
CA ALA A 102 -1.36 -20.66 4.66
C ALA A 102 -2.73 -21.15 4.16
N ALA A 103 -3.32 -20.49 3.15
CA ALA A 103 -4.63 -20.90 2.62
C ALA A 103 -4.54 -22.21 1.82
N HIS A 104 -3.46 -22.43 1.07
CA HIS A 104 -3.22 -23.69 0.36
C HIS A 104 -2.87 -24.83 1.34
N ALA A 105 -2.08 -24.56 2.39
CA ALA A 105 -1.75 -25.57 3.41
C ALA A 105 -2.98 -25.98 4.25
N MET A 106 -3.89 -25.06 4.60
CA MET A 106 -5.13 -25.41 5.29
C MET A 106 -6.09 -26.22 4.40
N LEU A 107 -6.19 -25.90 3.10
CA LEU A 107 -7.05 -26.65 2.18
C LEU A 107 -6.51 -28.08 1.95
N VAL A 108 -5.18 -28.23 1.77
CA VAL A 108 -4.51 -29.53 1.60
C VAL A 108 -4.56 -30.37 2.88
N ALA A 109 -4.42 -29.76 4.05
CA ALA A 109 -4.56 -30.46 5.33
C ALA A 109 -6.00 -30.96 5.58
N HIS A 110 -7.03 -30.20 5.15
CA HIS A 110 -8.42 -30.64 5.23
C HIS A 110 -8.74 -31.75 4.22
N ALA A 111 -8.18 -31.69 3.01
CA ALA A 111 -8.35 -32.73 1.98
C ALA A 111 -7.66 -34.06 2.36
N ASN A 112 -6.49 -34.00 3.02
CA ASN A 112 -5.77 -35.19 3.47
C ASN A 112 -6.27 -35.75 4.82
N GLY A 113 -7.16 -35.05 5.53
CA GLY A 113 -7.70 -35.46 6.83
C GLY A 113 -8.96 -36.34 6.77
N LEU A 114 -9.52 -36.62 5.58
CA LEU A 114 -10.77 -37.37 5.41
C LEU A 114 -10.61 -38.73 4.69
N ALA A 115 -9.38 -39.17 4.40
CA ALA A 115 -9.12 -40.43 3.70
C ALA A 115 -8.62 -41.56 4.62
N GLY A 116 -9.05 -41.58 5.89
CA GLY A 116 -8.52 -42.54 6.84
C GLY A 116 -9.42 -42.80 8.04
N ARG A 117 -10.71 -43.06 7.82
CA ARG A 117 -11.54 -43.77 8.81
C ARG A 117 -12.54 -44.72 8.11
N ASP A 118 -12.25 -46.00 8.34
CA ASP A 118 -13.16 -47.09 8.63
C ASP A 118 -13.88 -47.79 7.46
N LEU A 119 -13.31 -48.95 7.08
CA LEU A 119 -14.08 -50.14 6.72
C LEU A 119 -13.40 -51.37 7.36
N GLU A 120 -13.83 -51.72 8.57
CA GLU A 120 -14.02 -53.12 8.98
C GLU A 120 -15.54 -53.35 8.88
N PRO A 121 -16.05 -54.49 8.36
CA PRO A 121 -15.90 -55.76 9.09
C PRO A 121 -15.83 -57.04 8.25
N GLY A 122 -15.07 -58.02 8.77
CA GLY A 122 -15.51 -59.43 8.88
C GLY A 122 -15.41 -60.32 7.64
N ASP A 123 -14.50 -61.30 7.67
CA ASP A 123 -14.86 -62.74 7.67
C ASP A 123 -13.59 -63.62 7.78
N ALA A 124 -13.61 -64.52 8.77
CA ALA A 124 -12.64 -65.61 8.91
C ALA A 124 -12.86 -66.67 7.80
N PRO A 125 -11.84 -67.46 7.42
CA PRO A 125 -11.84 -68.82 7.97
C PRO A 125 -10.47 -69.48 8.22
N SER A 126 -10.52 -70.41 9.19
CA SER A 126 -9.59 -71.51 9.55
C SER A 126 -8.25 -71.18 10.21
#